data_AF-A0A7S2JFH6-F1
#
_entry.id   AF-A0A7S2JFH6-F1
#
_cell.length_a   1.000
_cell.length_b   1.000
_cell.length_c   1.000
_cell.angle_alpha   90.00
_cell.angle_beta   90.00
_cell.angle_gamma   90.00
#
_symmetry.space_group_name_H-M   'P 1'
#
loop_
_entity.id
_entity.type
_entity.pdbx_description
1 polymer ?
#
loop_
_entity_poly.entity_id
_entity_poly.type
_entity_poly.pdbx_seq_one_letter_code
_entity_poly.pdbx_strand_id
1 'polypeptide(L)'
;LSLPWEERGRAAAVAGLMTLASEEDWKVREAAAPPLACLAAAASLPAEERGQAAARLIVLASDPDPKVRQVAQRAPADIGLDEAALNNLVKASALTLGR
;
A
#
# COMPACT_ATOMS: atom_id res chain seq x y z
N LEU A 1 -24.02 -3.55 0.08
CA LEU A 1 -23.97 -2.10 0.37
C LEU A 1 -23.29 -1.96 1.72
N SER A 2 -22.08 -1.40 1.76
CA SER A 2 -21.33 -1.16 2.99
C SER A 2 -21.99 -0.04 3.79
N LEU A 3 -21.98 -0.13 5.13
CA LEU A 3 -22.56 0.93 5.96
C LEU A 3 -21.64 2.16 5.98
N PRO A 4 -22.18 3.39 6.10
CA PRO A 4 -21.36 4.61 6.06
C PRO A 4 -20.23 4.69 7.10
N TRP A 5 -20.34 3.95 8.21
CA TRP A 5 -19.32 3.92 9.25
C TRP A 5 -18.21 2.89 8.96
N GLU A 6 -18.50 1.81 8.24
CA GLU A 6 -17.48 0.84 7.78
C GLU A 6 -16.56 1.51 6.78
N GLU A 7 -17.15 2.29 5.86
CA GLU A 7 -16.43 3.10 4.88
C GLU A 7 -15.46 4.09 5.56
N ARG A 8 -15.96 4.84 6.56
CA ARG A 8 -15.13 5.78 7.33
C ARG A 8 -14.04 5.09 8.12
N GLY A 9 -14.35 3.96 8.75
CA GLY A 9 -13.37 3.17 9.49
C GLY A 9 -12.25 2.66 8.58
N ARG A 10 -12.62 2.18 7.39
CA ARG A 10 -11.66 1.74 6.37
C ARG A 10 -10.78 2.88 5.89
N ALA A 11 -11.37 4.01 5.50
CA ALA A 11 -10.61 5.18 5.05
C ALA A 11 -9.63 5.66 6.11
N ALA A 12 -10.04 5.68 7.38
CA ALA A 12 -9.16 6.02 8.50
C ALA A 12 -8.02 5.01 8.69
N ALA A 13 -8.30 3.71 8.54
CA ALA A 13 -7.27 2.66 8.63
C ALA A 13 -6.24 2.76 7.50
N VAL A 14 -6.70 2.99 6.26
CA VAL A 14 -5.80 3.22 5.11
C VAL A 14 -4.93 4.45 5.34
N ALA A 15 -5.53 5.58 5.75
CA ALA A 15 -4.79 6.81 6.03
C ALA A 15 -3.74 6.62 7.15
N GLY A 16 -4.12 5.95 8.25
CA GLY A 16 -3.20 5.64 9.35
C GLY A 16 -2.01 4.79 8.89
N LEU A 17 -2.24 3.81 8.01
CA LEU A 17 -1.16 3.02 7.45
C LEU A 17 -0.22 3.83 6.54
N MET A 18 -0.76 4.78 5.76
CA MET A 18 0.08 5.70 4.98
C MET A 18 0.96 6.59 5.88
N THR A 19 0.43 7.01 7.04
CA THR A 19 1.20 7.74 8.06
C THR A 19 2.34 6.87 8.61
N LEU A 20 2.04 5.64 9.04
CA LEU A 20 3.06 4.71 9.58
C LEU A 20 4.18 4.44 8.58
N ALA A 21 3.84 4.29 7.29
CA ALA A 21 4.83 4.11 6.24
C ALA A 21 5.77 5.31 6.07
N SER A 22 5.42 6.48 6.60
CA SER A 22 6.16 7.75 6.51
C SER A 22 6.81 8.18 7.81
N GLU A 23 6.73 7.36 8.85
CA GLU A 23 7.31 7.66 10.16
C GLU A 23 8.83 7.75 10.12
N GLU A 24 9.40 8.50 11.06
CA GLU A 24 10.86 8.67 11.17
C GLU A 24 11.55 7.36 11.57
N ASP A 25 10.92 6.60 12.47
CA ASP A 25 11.44 5.30 12.91
C ASP A 25 11.32 4.26 11.79
N TRP A 26 12.46 3.76 11.34
CA TRP A 26 12.54 2.74 10.30
C TRP A 26 11.79 1.46 10.67
N LYS A 27 11.68 1.11 11.96
CA LYS A 27 10.92 -0.07 12.41
C LYS A 27 9.43 0.08 12.15
N VAL A 28 8.91 1.31 12.29
CA VAL A 28 7.50 1.59 12.04
C VAL A 28 7.21 1.52 10.54
N ARG A 29 8.11 2.07 9.71
CA ARG A 29 8.01 1.95 8.25
C ARG A 29 8.12 0.50 7.78
N GLU A 30 9.04 -0.27 8.36
CA GLU A 30 9.21 -1.71 8.11
C GLU A 30 7.90 -2.45 8.40
N ALA A 31 7.30 -2.20 9.58
CA ALA A 31 6.05 -2.83 9.99
C ALA A 31 4.85 -2.45 9.11
N ALA A 32 4.89 -1.29 8.45
CA ALA A 32 3.84 -0.85 7.54
C ALA A 32 3.85 -1.56 6.17
N ALA A 33 4.99 -2.14 5.75
CA ALA A 33 5.13 -2.71 4.41
C ALA A 33 4.23 -3.94 4.15
N PRO A 34 4.13 -4.97 5.02
CA PRO A 34 3.25 -6.11 4.76
C PRO A 34 1.75 -5.74 4.69
N PRO A 35 1.20 -4.92 5.60
CA PRO A 35 -0.17 -4.45 5.48
C PRO A 35 -0.42 -3.64 4.19
N LEU A 36 0.55 -2.85 3.72
CA LEU A 36 0.43 -2.11 2.45
C LEU A 36 0.31 -3.06 1.26
N ALA A 37 1.08 -4.15 1.25
CA ALA A 37 0.95 -5.18 0.22
C ALA A 37 -0.45 -5.81 0.24
N CYS A 38 -0.97 -6.12 1.42
CA CYS A 38 -2.33 -6.65 1.57
C CYS A 38 -3.40 -5.68 1.03
N LEU A 39 -3.29 -4.38 1.32
CA LEU A 39 -4.21 -3.38 0.77
C LEU A 39 -4.11 -3.31 -0.75
N ALA A 40 -2.91 -3.32 -1.33
CA ALA A 40 -2.73 -3.32 -2.78
C ALA A 40 -3.41 -4.52 -3.46
N ALA A 41 -3.40 -5.69 -2.82
CA ALA A 41 -4.03 -6.92 -3.32
C ALA A 41 -5.54 -7.04 -3.01
N ALA A 42 -6.08 -6.23 -2.10
CA ALA A 42 -7.44 -6.40 -1.60
C ALA A 42 -8.51 -5.98 -2.62
N ALA A 43 -9.01 -6.93 -3.42
CA ALA A 43 -10.00 -6.68 -4.48
C ALA A 43 -11.30 -6.01 -4.01
N SER A 44 -11.61 -6.04 -2.71
CA SER A 44 -12.73 -5.33 -2.10
C SER A 44 -12.52 -3.81 -1.99
N LEU A 45 -11.28 -3.33 -2.18
CA LEU A 45 -10.94 -1.91 -2.13
C LEU A 45 -11.06 -1.24 -3.50
N PRO A 46 -11.47 0.04 -3.53
CA PRO A 46 -11.38 0.87 -4.72
C PRO A 46 -9.99 0.81 -5.37
N ALA A 47 -9.94 0.84 -6.71
CA ALA A 47 -8.66 0.79 -7.44
C ALA A 47 -7.70 1.93 -7.04
N GLU A 48 -8.25 3.08 -6.65
CA GLU A 48 -7.48 4.23 -6.15
C GLU A 48 -6.77 3.90 -4.82
N GLU A 49 -7.50 3.41 -3.81
CA GLU A 49 -6.92 3.02 -2.51
C GLU A 49 -5.84 1.94 -2.69
N ARG A 50 -6.09 0.95 -3.57
CA ARG A 50 -5.10 -0.08 -3.91
C ARG A 50 -3.87 0.49 -4.59
N GLY A 51 -4.05 1.42 -5.53
CA GLY A 51 -2.96 2.07 -6.24
C GLY A 51 -2.11 2.96 -5.33
N GLN A 52 -2.73 3.68 -4.38
CA GLN A 52 -2.02 4.45 -3.35
C GLN A 52 -1.17 3.52 -2.46
N ALA A 53 -1.73 2.40 -2.01
CA ALA A 53 -0.98 1.41 -1.24
C ALA A 53 0.19 0.80 -2.04
N ALA A 54 -0.05 0.45 -3.32
CA ALA A 54 1.00 -0.05 -4.21
C ALA A 54 2.11 1.00 -4.42
N ALA A 55 1.76 2.25 -4.66
CA ALA A 55 2.72 3.34 -4.81
C ALA A 55 3.55 3.54 -3.54
N ARG A 56 2.90 3.52 -2.36
CA ARG A 56 3.61 3.65 -1.08
C ARG A 56 4.59 2.49 -0.86
N LEU A 57 4.18 1.27 -1.18
CA LEU A 57 5.03 0.09 -1.08
C LEU A 57 6.25 0.17 -2.02
N ILE A 58 6.09 0.68 -3.24
CA ILE A 58 7.22 0.93 -4.16
C ILE A 58 8.21 1.94 -3.58
N VAL A 59 7.71 3.00 -2.91
CA VAL A 59 8.60 3.95 -2.22
C VAL A 59 9.38 3.25 -1.10
N LEU A 60 8.73 2.41 -0.30
CA LEU A 60 9.40 1.65 0.76
C LEU A 60 10.43 0.64 0.21
N ALA A 61 10.22 0.09 -1.00
CA ALA A 61 11.20 -0.77 -1.67
C ALA A 61 12.51 -0.03 -2.00
N SER A 62 12.51 1.31 -1.94
CA SER A 62 13.66 2.20 -2.12
C SER A 62 14.00 3.02 -0.86
N ASP A 63 13.48 2.63 0.31
CA ASP A 63 13.71 3.30 1.60
C ASP A 63 15.22 3.43 1.92
N PRO A 64 15.66 4.49 2.62
CA PRO A 64 17.06 4.60 3.07
C PRO A 64 17.49 3.42 3.95
N ASP A 65 16.61 2.86 4.78
CA ASP A 65 16.94 1.72 5.63
C ASP A 65 16.89 0.38 4.86
N PRO A 66 17.95 -0.44 4.92
CA PRO A 66 18.02 -1.69 4.18
C PRO A 66 16.97 -2.73 4.59
N LYS A 67 16.54 -2.75 5.85
CA LYS A 67 15.52 -3.71 6.32
C LYS A 67 14.15 -3.34 5.77
N VAL A 68 13.83 -2.05 5.78
CA VAL A 68 12.58 -1.55 5.19
C VAL A 68 12.51 -1.92 3.70
N ARG A 69 13.60 -1.73 2.94
CA ARG A 69 13.67 -2.16 1.53
C ARG A 69 13.44 -3.65 1.38
N GLN A 70 14.13 -4.46 2.17
CA GLN A 70 14.04 -5.93 2.08
C GLN A 70 12.61 -6.42 2.34
N VAL A 71 11.96 -5.91 3.39
CA VAL A 71 10.59 -6.30 3.73
C VAL A 71 9.61 -5.82 2.65
N ALA A 72 9.73 -4.59 2.18
CA ALA A 72 8.86 -4.04 1.14
C ALA A 72 8.98 -4.77 -0.20
N GLN A 73 10.18 -5.21 -0.59
CA GLN A 73 10.40 -5.99 -1.81
C GLN A 73 9.84 -7.41 -1.70
N ARG A 74 9.84 -8.00 -0.49
CA ARG A 74 9.38 -9.37 -0.27
C ARG A 74 7.87 -9.46 -0.05
N ALA A 75 7.28 -8.47 0.61
CA ALA A 75 5.87 -8.48 1.01
C ALA A 75 4.87 -8.80 -0.11
N PRO A 76 5.00 -8.27 -1.35
CA PRO A 76 4.14 -8.66 -2.47
C PRO A 76 4.20 -10.16 -2.76
N ALA A 77 5.41 -10.73 -2.84
CA ALA A 77 5.61 -12.13 -3.16
C ALA A 77 5.05 -13.05 -2.05
N ASP A 78 5.17 -12.66 -0.78
CA ASP A 78 4.63 -13.42 0.35
C ASP A 78 3.09 -13.54 0.31
N ILE A 79 2.40 -12.64 -0.42
CA ILE A 79 0.94 -12.69 -0.62
C ILE A 79 0.52 -13.05 -2.06
N GLY A 80 1.48 -13.48 -2.90
CA GLY A 80 1.21 -13.88 -4.29
C GLY A 80 0.93 -12.72 -5.25
N LEU A 81 1.33 -11.49 -4.91
CA LEU A 81 1.24 -10.32 -5.77
C LEU A 81 2.57 -10.12 -6.52
N ASP A 82 2.56 -10.23 -7.84
CA ASP A 82 3.74 -10.02 -8.66
C ASP A 82 4.01 -8.54 -8.99
N GLU A 83 5.21 -8.25 -9.48
CA GLU A 83 5.65 -6.89 -9.82
C GLU A 83 4.80 -6.26 -10.94
N ALA A 84 4.33 -7.05 -11.90
CA ALA A 84 3.50 -6.56 -12.99
C ALA A 84 2.13 -6.10 -12.48
N ALA A 85 1.51 -6.87 -11.59
CA ALA A 85 0.27 -6.52 -10.92
C ALA A 85 0.44 -5.24 -10.10
N LEU A 86 1.53 -5.11 -9.34
CA LEU A 86 1.84 -3.91 -8.56
C LEU A 86 1.96 -2.67 -9.46
N ASN A 87 2.73 -2.75 -10.54
CA ASN A 87 2.91 -1.66 -11.49
C ASN A 87 1.61 -1.27 -12.22
N ASN A 88 0.74 -2.25 -12.51
CA ASN A 88 -0.55 -2.00 -13.14
C ASN A 88 -1.51 -1.25 -12.21
N LEU A 89 -1.49 -1.53 -10.90
CA LEU A 89 -2.28 -0.81 -9.91
C LEU A 89 -1.91 0.67 -9.85
N VAL A 90 -0.61 0.98 -9.85
CA VAL A 90 -0.12 2.36 -9.85
C VAL A 90 -0.59 3.09 -11.10
N LYS A 91 -0.44 2.48 -12.29
CA LYS A 91 -0.90 3.08 -13.55
C LYS A 91 -2.42 3.31 -13.56
N ALA A 92 -3.19 2.35 -13.09
CA ALA A 92 -4.66 2.46 -13.04
C ALA A 92 -5.10 3.63 -12.15
N SER A 93 -4.44 3.83 -11.01
CA SER A 93 -4.74 4.96 -10.10
C SER A 93 -4.35 6.32 -10.69
N ALA A 94 -3.22 6.41 -11.42
CA ALA A 94 -2.81 7.65 -12.07
C ALA A 94 -3.78 8.07 -13.19
N LEU A 95 -4.35 7.10 -13.92
CA LEU A 95 -5.35 7.35 -14.97
C LEU A 95 -6.72 7.77 -14.44
N THR A 96 -7.01 7.52 -13.16
CA THR A 96 -8.26 7.95 -12.51
C THR A 96 -8.18 9.38 -11.99
N LEU A 97 -6.98 9.91 -11.73
CA LEU A 97 -6.73 11.31 -11.29
C LEU A 97 -6.63 12.31 -12.45
N GLY A 98 -6.42 11.84 -13.68
CA GLY A 98 -6.32 12.68 -14.88
C GLY A 98 -7.63 12.91 -15.64
N ARG A 99 -8.79 12.63 -15.03
CA ARG A 99 -10.12 12.79 -15.63
C ARG A 99 -11.00 13.75 -14.83
#